data_AF-A0A2N4Z4S9-F1
#
_entry.id   AF-A0A2N4Z4S9-F1
#
_cell.length_a   1.000
_cell.length_b   1.000
_cell.length_c   1.000
_cell.angle_alpha   90.00
_cell.angle_beta   90.00
_cell.angle_gamma   90.00
#
_symmetry.space_group_name_H-M   'P 1'
#
loop_
_entity.id
_entity.type
_entity.pdbx_description
1 polymer ?
#
loop_
_entity_poly.entity_id
_entity_poly.type
_entity_poly.pdbx_seq_one_letter_code
_entity_poly.pdbx_strand_id
1 'polypeptide(L)' 'MTLILKRVQLLKDKPRREAIDRFLRQHQLSLEADCEMAIIAEYQQRLVGCGAIAG' A
#
# COMPACT_ATOMS: atom_id res chain seq x y z
N MET A 1 2.45 18.56 -10.61
CA MET A 1 2.71 17.74 -9.40
C MET A 1 1.38 17.16 -8.98
N THR A 2 1.21 15.84 -9.08
CA THR A 2 -0.10 15.21 -8.90
C THR A 2 0.02 14.07 -7.92
N LEU A 3 -0.84 14.08 -6.90
CA LEU A 3 -1.06 12.94 -6.03
C LEU A 3 -2.00 11.97 -6.75
N ILE A 4 -1.59 10.72 -6.89
CA ILE A 4 -2.39 9.68 -7.56
C ILE A 4 -2.81 8.66 -6.53
N LEU A 5 -4.12 8.42 -6.43
CA LEU A 5 -4.68 7.33 -5.64
C LEU A 5 -4.88 6.11 -6.54
N LYS A 6 -4.36 4.97 -6.14
CA LYS A 6 -4.49 3.70 -6.89
C LYS A 6 -5.01 2.61 -5.98
N ARG A 7 -5.96 1.82 -6.49
CA ARG A 7 -6.35 0.54 -5.88
C ARG A 7 -5.35 -0.54 -6.32
N VAL A 8 -4.88 -1.33 -5.36
CA VAL A 8 -3.90 -2.40 -5.59
C VAL A 8 -4.46 -3.71 -5.03
N GLN A 9 -4.35 -4.79 -5.81
CA GLN A 9 -4.62 -6.15 -5.37
C GLN A 9 -3.34 -6.78 -4.82
N LEU A 10 -3.23 -6.88 -3.50
CA LEU A 10 -2.01 -7.26 -2.78
C LEU A 10 -1.69 -8.75 -2.89
N LEU A 11 -2.71 -9.60 -3.11
CA LEU A 11 -2.50 -11.03 -3.35
C LEU A 11 -1.86 -11.32 -4.71
N LYS A 12 -2.12 -10.45 -5.72
CA LYS A 12 -1.61 -10.64 -7.08
C LYS A 12 -0.34 -9.84 -7.37
N ASP A 13 -0.14 -8.74 -6.65
CA ASP A 13 0.99 -7.83 -6.84
C ASP A 13 1.95 -7.90 -5.64
N LYS A 14 2.75 -8.98 -5.58
CA LYS A 14 3.73 -9.22 -4.51
C LYS A 14 4.72 -8.06 -4.33
N PRO A 15 5.31 -7.46 -5.40
CA PRO A 15 6.24 -6.35 -5.23
C PRO A 15 5.60 -5.12 -4.55
N ARG A 16 4.35 -4.79 -4.88
CA ARG A 16 3.63 -3.71 -4.19
C ARG A 16 3.30 -4.05 -2.76
N ARG A 17 2.90 -5.29 -2.48
CA ARG A 17 2.65 -5.75 -1.11
C ARG A 17 3.89 -5.55 -0.23
N GLU A 18 5.07 -5.93 -0.71
CA GLU A 18 6.33 -5.71 0.01
C GLU A 18 6.67 -4.22 0.20
N ALA A 19 6.41 -3.39 -0.82
CA ALA A 19 6.62 -1.94 -0.71
C ALA A 19 5.71 -1.30 0.34
N ILE A 20 4.44 -1.72 0.40
CA ILE A 20 3.46 -1.27 1.39
C ILE A 20 3.84 -1.77 2.79
N ASP A 21 4.21 -3.04 2.93
CA ASP A 21 4.64 -3.60 4.22
C ASP A 21 5.86 -2.85 4.77
N ARG A 22 6.86 -2.57 3.92
CA ARG A 22 8.02 -1.75 4.32
C ARG A 22 7.62 -0.34 4.75
N PHE A 23 6.71 0.30 4.02
CA PHE A 23 6.22 1.63 4.37
C PHE A 23 5.49 1.63 5.72
N LEU A 24 4.61 0.64 5.96
CA LEU A 24 3.89 0.51 7.23
C LEU A 24 4.85 0.28 8.41
N ARG A 25 5.87 -0.56 8.24
CA ARG A 25 6.87 -0.82 9.29
C ARG A 25 7.64 0.43 9.71
N GLN A 26 7.84 1.40 8.82
CA GLN A 26 8.46 2.69 9.18
C GLN A 26 7.61 3.48 10.20
N HIS A 27 6.30 3.22 10.21
CA HIS A 27 5.33 3.82 11.13
C HIS A 27 4.88 2.86 12.23
N GLN A 28 5.62 1.76 12.47
CA GLN A 28 5.27 0.72 13.46
C GLN A 28 3.92 0.05 13.20
N LEU A 29 3.45 0.07 11.95
CA LEU A 29 2.28 -0.65 11.48
C LEU A 29 2.71 -1.91 10.72
N SER A 30 1.79 -2.87 10.59
CA SER A 30 1.99 -4.08 9.79
C SER A 30 0.82 -4.29 8.86
N LEU A 31 1.09 -4.84 7.68
CA LEU A 31 0.03 -5.28 6.78
C LEU A 31 -0.49 -6.65 7.22
N GLU A 32 -1.80 -6.79 7.37
CA GLU A 32 -2.43 -8.06 7.70
C GLU A 32 -2.18 -9.13 6.61
N ALA A 33 -2.07 -10.39 7.02
CA ALA A 33 -1.67 -11.48 6.13
C ALA A 33 -2.72 -11.77 5.05
N ASP A 34 -4.00 -11.58 5.38
CA ASP A 34 -5.19 -11.76 4.57
C ASP A 34 -5.65 -10.48 3.86
N CYS A 35 -4.92 -9.37 4.00
CA CYS A 35 -5.26 -8.13 3.33
C CYS A 35 -5.19 -8.30 1.79
N GLU A 36 -6.35 -8.33 1.15
CA GLU A 36 -6.45 -8.56 -0.29
C GLU A 36 -6.21 -7.30 -1.11
N MET A 37 -6.62 -6.14 -0.58
CA MET A 37 -6.67 -4.89 -1.31
C MET A 37 -6.30 -3.69 -0.43
N ALA A 38 -5.59 -2.74 -1.04
CA ALA A 38 -5.30 -1.45 -0.44
C ALA A 38 -5.45 -0.33 -1.46
N ILE A 39 -5.72 0.88 -0.94
CA ILE A 39 -5.52 2.12 -1.68
C ILE A 39 -4.15 2.66 -1.31
N ILE A 40 -3.35 3.00 -2.33
CA ILE A 40 -2.08 3.69 -2.16
C ILE A 40 -2.16 5.10 -2.70
N ALA A 41 -1.45 6.01 -2.03
CA ALA A 41 -1.20 7.36 -2.49
C ALA A 41 0.25 7.45 -3.01
N GLU A 42 0.38 7.72 -4.31
CA GLU A 42 1.67 7.91 -4.98
C GLU A 42 1.88 9.38 -5.32
N TYR A 43 3.05 9.92 -4.94
CA TYR A 43 3.53 11.24 -5.32
C TYR A 43 4.93 11.12 -5.89
N GLN A 44 5.16 11.62 -7.11
CA GLN A 44 6.45 11.50 -7.81
C GLN A 44 7.00 10.06 -7.83
N GLN A 45 6.15 9.09 -8.15
CA GLN A 45 6.49 7.65 -8.16
C GLN A 45 6.93 7.08 -6.80
N ARG A 46 6.68 7.80 -5.71
CA ARG A 46 6.94 7.33 -4.34
C ARG A 46 5.64 7.11 -3.60
N LEU A 47 5.58 6.04 -2.81
CA LEU A 47 4.50 5.79 -1.87
C LEU A 47 4.59 6.83 -0.74
N VAL A 48 3.53 7.61 -0.57
CA VAL A 48 3.43 8.64 0.49
C VAL A 48 2.28 8.39 1.46
N GLY A 49 1.47 7.37 1.21
CA GLY A 49 0.41 6.94 2.10
C GLY A 49 -0.25 5.66 1.59
N CYS A 50 -0.85 4.89 2.48
CA CYS A 50 -1.66 3.73 2.12
C CYS A 50 -2.77 3.50 3.16
N GLY A 51 -3.84 2.86 2.72
CA GLY A 51 -4.92 2.41 3.58
C GLY A 51 -5.42 1.05 3.11
N ALA A 52 -5.50 0.09 4.04
CA ALA A 52 -6.16 -1.18 3.78
C ALA A 52 -7.67 -0.93 3.61
N ILE A 53 -8.29 -1.62 2.65
CA ILE A 53 -9.74 -1.71 2.60
C ILE A 53 -10.09 -2.98 3.38
N ALA A 54 -10.56 -2.82 4.61
CA ALA A 54 -11.18 -3.92 5.34
C ALA A 54 -12.44 -4.34 4.54
N GLY A 55 -12.48 -5.62 4.15
CA GLY A 55 -13.63 -6.25 3.54
C GLY A 55 -14.65 -6.68 4.59
#